data_AF-A0A3D3RLU6-F1
#
_entry.id   AF-A0A3D3RLU6-F1
#
_cell.length_a   1.000
_cell.length_b   1.000
_cell.length_c   1.000
_cell.angle_alpha   90.00
_cell.angle_beta   90.00
_cell.angle_gamma   90.00
#
_symmetry.space_group_name_H-M   'P 1'
#
loop_
_entity.id
_entity.type
_entity.pdbx_description
1 polymer ?
#
loop_
_entity_poly.entity_id
_entity_poly.type
_entity_poly.pdbx_seq_one_letter_code
_entity_poly.pdbx_strand_id
1 'polypeptide(L)'
;MSGKTHMIIGATSSLFFLPTNRISATIICASFGALGGLILDIDTRKSKGAVLFRTVKKAVELLLALALIAILLGKEKDFFRVFDSWNWWNVICLASLFLLYWYGSTTPHRSFTHSIEFVIFNAFLLYFLPNLFLCAFLIGQLSHIVLDLFNKKHVTLSILFRIKVSLNLASSDGIVDRMLSFLGMIGLVILFVKTLFS
;
A
#
# COMPACT_ATOMS: atom_id res chain seq x y z
N MET A 1 0.72 9.48 11.62
CA MET A 1 1.56 10.61 11.16
C MET A 1 0.86 11.21 9.94
N SER A 2 1.41 12.21 9.26
CA SER A 2 0.77 12.65 8.01
C SER A 2 0.98 11.61 6.91
N GLY A 3 0.02 11.48 6.00
CA GLY A 3 0.14 10.56 4.86
C GLY A 3 1.33 10.88 3.93
N LYS A 4 1.83 12.12 3.96
CA LYS A 4 3.08 12.50 3.26
C LYS A 4 4.28 11.83 3.91
N THR A 5 4.38 11.87 5.24
CA THR A 5 5.48 11.21 5.97
C THR A 5 5.48 9.71 5.75
N HIS A 6 4.33 9.06 5.84
CA HIS A 6 4.23 7.61 5.60
C HIS A 6 4.69 7.21 4.18
N MET A 7 4.28 7.98 3.16
CA MET A 7 4.71 7.77 1.77
C MET A 7 6.22 7.93 1.60
N ILE A 8 6.80 9.01 2.14
CA ILE A 8 8.23 9.31 2.01
C ILE A 8 9.06 8.27 2.75
N ILE A 9 8.73 7.99 4.01
CA ILE A 9 9.46 7.01 4.82
C ILE A 9 9.31 5.60 4.22
N GLY A 10 8.14 5.26 3.68
CA GLY A 10 7.95 4.00 2.94
C GLY A 10 8.89 3.89 1.73
N ALA A 11 9.00 4.93 0.92
CA ALA A 11 9.94 4.98 -0.20
C ALA A 11 11.41 4.87 0.27
N THR A 12 11.81 5.72 1.22
CA THR A 12 13.19 5.78 1.72
C THR A 12 13.62 4.49 2.39
N SER A 13 12.77 3.92 3.25
CA SER A 13 13.07 2.66 3.94
C SER A 13 13.18 1.50 2.96
N SER A 14 12.32 1.42 1.95
CA SER A 14 12.41 0.37 0.93
C SER A 14 13.76 0.40 0.19
N LEU A 15 14.23 1.57 -0.22
CA LEU A 15 15.55 1.70 -0.89
C LEU A 15 16.73 1.50 0.04
N PHE A 16 16.58 1.88 1.32
CA PHE A 16 17.63 1.67 2.30
C PHE A 16 17.89 0.18 2.55
N PHE A 17 16.82 -0.61 2.70
CA PHE A 17 16.92 -2.05 2.96
C PHE A 17 17.08 -2.89 1.69
N LEU A 18 16.65 -2.40 0.53
CA LEU A 18 16.78 -3.06 -0.77
C LEU A 18 17.62 -2.19 -1.72
N PRO A 19 18.92 -2.01 -1.44
CA PRO A 19 19.78 -1.22 -2.31
C PRO A 19 19.87 -1.86 -3.70
N THR A 20 19.92 -1.02 -4.72
CA THR A 20 20.00 -1.41 -6.13
C THR A 20 20.94 -0.46 -6.85
N ASN A 21 21.57 -0.93 -7.92
CA ASN A 21 22.45 -0.17 -8.81
C ASN A 21 21.79 0.15 -10.17
N ARG A 22 20.50 -0.17 -10.33
CA ARG A 22 19.75 0.11 -11.57
C ARG A 22 18.70 1.18 -11.29
N ILE A 23 18.75 2.28 -12.04
CA ILE A 23 17.80 3.40 -11.94
C ILE A 23 16.35 2.90 -12.01
N SER A 24 16.03 2.00 -12.96
CA SER A 24 14.70 1.44 -13.10
C SER A 24 14.24 0.69 -11.85
N ALA A 25 15.09 -0.17 -11.29
CA ALA A 25 14.80 -0.88 -10.05
C ALA A 25 14.69 0.08 -8.84
N THR A 26 15.48 1.15 -8.79
CA THR A 26 15.38 2.18 -7.73
C THR A 26 14.02 2.86 -7.76
N ILE A 27 13.59 3.32 -8.95
CA ILE A 27 12.29 3.97 -9.13
C ILE A 27 11.17 3.03 -8.73
N ILE A 28 11.21 1.78 -9.19
CA ILE A 28 10.16 0.81 -8.89
C ILE A 28 10.15 0.47 -7.40
N CYS A 29 11.30 0.20 -6.79
CA CYS A 29 11.40 -0.10 -5.36
C CYS A 29 10.84 1.05 -4.50
N ALA A 30 11.27 2.29 -4.76
CA ALA A 30 10.76 3.47 -4.06
C ALA A 30 9.25 3.64 -4.24
N SER A 31 8.74 3.38 -5.45
CA SER A 31 7.30 3.48 -5.76
C SER A 31 6.49 2.45 -4.98
N PHE A 32 6.93 1.19 -4.94
CA PHE A 32 6.25 0.15 -4.16
C PHE A 32 6.37 0.38 -2.66
N GLY A 33 7.50 0.87 -2.16
CA GLY A 33 7.65 1.31 -0.77
C GLY A 33 6.70 2.45 -0.41
N ALA A 34 6.56 3.45 -1.28
CA ALA A 34 5.62 4.55 -1.11
C ALA A 34 4.16 4.05 -1.08
N LEU A 35 3.79 3.15 -2.00
CA LEU A 35 2.45 2.55 -2.07
C LEU A 35 2.15 1.73 -0.81
N GLY A 36 3.10 0.91 -0.35
CA GLY A 36 2.97 0.17 0.91
C GLY A 36 2.82 1.09 2.12
N GLY A 37 3.52 2.22 2.13
CA GLY A 37 3.35 3.25 3.16
C GLY A 37 2.00 3.96 3.13
N LEU A 38 1.26 3.91 2.02
CA LEU A 38 -0.05 4.56 1.89
C LEU A 38 -1.24 3.61 2.08
N ILE A 39 -1.08 2.31 1.80
CA ILE A 39 -2.20 1.37 1.73
C ILE A 39 -2.87 1.13 3.09
N LEU A 40 -2.17 1.30 4.21
CA LEU A 40 -2.76 1.05 5.53
C LEU A 40 -3.81 2.10 5.92
N ASP A 41 -3.65 3.33 5.42
CA ASP A 41 -4.57 4.44 5.67
C ASP A 41 -5.79 4.44 4.74
N ILE A 42 -6.06 3.37 3.97
CA ILE A 42 -7.31 3.27 3.18
C ILE A 42 -8.57 3.33 4.04
N ASP A 43 -8.44 3.06 5.34
CA ASP A 43 -9.45 3.14 6.40
C ASP A 43 -9.82 4.60 6.79
N THR A 44 -9.11 5.61 6.25
CA THR A 44 -9.39 7.03 6.52
C THR A 44 -9.86 7.77 5.28
N ARG A 45 -11.10 8.27 5.31
CA ARG A 45 -11.77 8.86 4.14
C ARG A 45 -10.95 9.91 3.37
N LYS A 46 -10.15 10.74 4.06
CA LYS A 46 -9.40 11.83 3.44
C LYS A 46 -7.91 11.51 3.18
N SER A 47 -7.42 10.32 3.53
CA SER A 47 -6.02 10.00 3.29
C SER A 47 -5.71 9.86 1.80
N LYS A 48 -4.43 10.00 1.46
CA LYS A 48 -3.92 9.75 0.11
C LYS A 48 -4.18 8.32 -0.33
N GLY A 49 -4.02 7.35 0.58
CA GLY A 49 -4.31 5.94 0.33
C GLY A 49 -5.78 5.70 -0.02
N ALA A 50 -6.71 6.29 0.75
CA ALA A 50 -8.13 6.16 0.47
C ALA A 50 -8.56 6.86 -0.83
N VAL A 51 -7.95 7.99 -1.19
CA VAL A 51 -8.18 8.65 -2.49
C VAL A 51 -7.75 7.73 -3.63
N LEU A 52 -6.53 7.17 -3.55
CA LEU A 52 -6.03 6.23 -4.55
C LEU A 52 -6.92 5.00 -4.67
N PHE A 53 -7.30 4.38 -3.55
CA PHE A 53 -8.17 3.21 -3.54
C PHE A 53 -9.55 3.50 -4.12
N ARG A 54 -10.14 4.68 -3.85
CA ARG A 54 -11.41 5.07 -4.49
C ARG A 54 -11.32 5.19 -6.00
N THR A 55 -10.20 5.67 -6.53
CA THR A 55 -9.97 5.73 -7.98
C THR A 55 -9.96 4.33 -8.58
N VAL A 56 -9.23 3.40 -7.96
CA VAL A 56 -9.20 1.99 -8.38
C VAL A 56 -10.59 1.36 -8.26
N LYS A 57 -11.29 1.58 -7.14
CA LYS A 57 -12.65 1.07 -6.91
C LYS A 57 -13.62 1.52 -8.01
N LYS A 58 -13.62 2.80 -8.37
CA LYS A 58 -14.44 3.33 -9.47
C LYS A 58 -14.11 2.69 -10.82
N ALA A 59 -12.83 2.43 -11.10
CA ALA A 59 -12.42 1.76 -12.33
C ALA A 59 -12.92 0.31 -12.38
N VAL A 60 -12.87 -0.40 -11.25
CA VAL A 60 -13.42 -1.77 -11.13
C VAL A 60 -14.94 -1.75 -11.28
N GLU A 61 -15.65 -0.83 -10.63
CA GLU A 61 -17.10 -0.68 -10.77
C GLU A 61 -17.51 -0.40 -12.23
N LEU A 62 -16.76 0.45 -12.92
CA LEU A 62 -16.97 0.72 -14.35
C LEU A 62 -16.76 -0.54 -15.20
N LEU A 63 -15.68 -1.30 -14.94
CA LEU A 63 -15.40 -2.54 -15.66
C LEU A 63 -16.52 -3.57 -15.48
N LEU A 64 -17.04 -3.71 -14.25
CA LEU A 64 -18.16 -4.60 -13.94
C LEU A 64 -19.45 -4.15 -14.63
N ALA A 65 -19.72 -2.84 -14.69
CA ALA A 65 -20.87 -2.30 -15.40
C ALA A 65 -20.78 -2.58 -16.92
N LEU A 66 -19.60 -2.41 -17.52
CA LEU A 66 -19.37 -2.73 -18.93
C LEU A 66 -19.53 -4.23 -19.20
N ALA A 67 -19.04 -5.09 -18.30
CA ALA A 67 -19.21 -6.54 -18.40
C ALA A 67 -20.70 -6.92 -18.37
N LEU A 68 -21.48 -6.32 -17.45
CA LEU A 68 -22.92 -6.56 -17.36
C LEU A 68 -23.64 -6.12 -18.64
N ILE A 69 -23.31 -4.95 -19.20
CA ILE A 69 -23.87 -4.48 -20.47
C ILE A 69 -23.55 -5.46 -21.60
N ALA A 70 -22.31 -5.95 -21.70
CA ALA A 70 -21.94 -6.92 -22.73
C ALA A 70 -22.75 -8.22 -22.61
N ILE A 71 -22.96 -8.72 -21.39
CA ILE A 71 -23.79 -9.91 -21.13
C ILE A 71 -25.24 -9.67 -21.57
N LEU A 72 -25.83 -8.53 -21.19
CA LEU A 72 -27.21 -8.20 -21.54
C LEU A 72 -27.42 -8.06 -23.07
N LEU A 73 -26.37 -7.72 -23.81
CA LEU A 73 -26.39 -7.59 -25.28
C LEU A 73 -26.01 -8.88 -26.01
N GLY A 74 -25.72 -9.98 -25.31
CA GLY A 74 -25.23 -11.24 -25.92
C GLY A 74 -23.84 -11.11 -26.55
N LYS A 75 -23.02 -10.20 -26.03
CA LYS A 75 -21.65 -9.87 -26.47
C LYS A 75 -20.59 -10.30 -25.46
N GLU A 76 -20.92 -11.21 -24.54
CA GLU A 76 -20.04 -11.65 -23.47
C GLU A 76 -18.74 -12.27 -24.01
N LYS A 77 -18.79 -13.02 -25.12
CA LYS A 77 -17.58 -13.60 -25.73
C LYS A 77 -16.61 -12.52 -26.20
N ASP A 78 -17.11 -11.47 -26.86
CA ASP A 78 -16.28 -10.38 -27.36
C ASP A 78 -15.65 -9.59 -26.20
N PHE A 79 -16.41 -9.37 -25.13
CA PHE A 79 -15.92 -8.69 -23.92
C PHE A 79 -14.87 -9.51 -23.19
N PHE A 80 -15.14 -10.80 -22.92
CA PHE A 80 -14.23 -11.65 -22.16
C PHE A 80 -12.96 -12.01 -22.94
N ARG A 81 -12.97 -11.91 -24.27
CA ARG A 81 -11.78 -12.11 -25.14
C ARG A 81 -10.58 -11.25 -24.73
N VAL A 82 -10.81 -10.07 -24.15
CA VAL A 82 -9.75 -9.18 -23.65
C VAL A 82 -8.91 -9.85 -22.54
N PHE A 83 -9.49 -10.84 -21.85
CA PHE A 83 -8.88 -11.56 -20.74
C PHE A 83 -8.34 -12.94 -21.14
N ASP A 84 -8.40 -13.35 -22.41
CA ASP A 84 -7.97 -14.69 -22.86
C ASP A 84 -6.48 -14.97 -22.58
N SER A 85 -5.64 -13.93 -22.60
CA SER A 85 -4.21 -14.03 -22.30
C SER A 85 -3.89 -13.89 -20.81
N TRP A 86 -4.89 -13.65 -19.96
CA TRP A 86 -4.67 -13.41 -18.55
C TRP A 86 -4.49 -14.72 -17.81
N ASN A 87 -3.54 -14.73 -16.86
CA ASN A 87 -3.39 -15.85 -15.95
C ASN A 87 -4.48 -15.76 -14.87
N TRP A 88 -5.43 -16.70 -14.89
CA TRP A 88 -6.56 -16.77 -13.95
C TRP A 88 -6.15 -16.81 -12.48
N TRP A 89 -4.99 -17.37 -12.14
CA TRP A 89 -4.47 -17.30 -10.77
C TRP A 89 -4.19 -15.86 -10.34
N ASN A 90 -3.56 -15.07 -11.21
CA ASN A 90 -3.30 -13.65 -10.93
C ASN A 90 -4.61 -12.87 -10.79
N VAL A 91 -5.63 -13.20 -11.59
CA VAL A 91 -6.95 -12.57 -11.51
C VAL A 91 -7.60 -12.84 -10.16
N ILE A 92 -7.58 -14.10 -9.70
CA ILE A 92 -8.11 -14.48 -8.39
C ILE A 92 -7.36 -13.73 -7.29
N CYS A 93 -6.03 -13.69 -7.33
CA CYS A 93 -5.23 -12.96 -6.33
C CYS A 93 -5.53 -11.46 -6.32
N LEU A 94 -5.64 -10.82 -7.49
CA LEU A 94 -6.00 -9.40 -7.60
C LEU A 94 -7.42 -9.12 -7.09
N ALA A 95 -8.38 -10.00 -7.40
CA ALA A 95 -9.74 -9.91 -6.87
C ALA A 95 -9.76 -10.06 -5.34
N SER A 96 -9.01 -11.02 -4.79
CA SER A 96 -8.87 -11.22 -3.34
C SER A 96 -8.22 -10.01 -2.66
N LEU A 97 -7.18 -9.42 -3.26
CA LEU A 97 -6.56 -8.18 -2.77
C LEU A 97 -7.54 -7.01 -2.77
N PHE A 98 -8.29 -6.85 -3.86
CA PHE A 98 -9.30 -5.82 -3.97
C PHE A 98 -10.37 -5.97 -2.87
N LEU A 99 -10.85 -7.18 -2.61
CA LEU A 99 -11.80 -7.47 -1.53
C LEU A 99 -11.20 -7.21 -0.14
N LEU A 100 -9.94 -7.59 0.07
CA LEU A 100 -9.21 -7.34 1.32
C LEU A 100 -9.10 -5.83 1.59
N TYR A 101 -8.74 -5.05 0.58
CA TYR A 101 -8.64 -3.59 0.68
C TYR A 101 -10.00 -2.92 0.80
N TRP A 102 -11.03 -3.40 0.10
CA TRP A 102 -12.39 -2.93 0.29
C TRP A 102 -12.79 -3.11 1.74
N TYR A 103 -12.68 -4.34 2.26
CA TYR A 103 -13.04 -4.63 3.64
C TYR A 103 -12.27 -3.73 4.61
N GLY A 104 -10.94 -3.63 4.44
CA GLY A 104 -10.10 -2.74 5.25
C GLY A 104 -10.55 -1.27 5.21
N SER A 105 -10.95 -0.76 4.05
CA SER A 105 -11.45 0.62 3.92
C SER A 105 -12.74 0.91 4.69
N THR A 106 -13.48 -0.13 5.08
CA THR A 106 -14.71 -0.01 5.87
C THR A 106 -14.49 -0.16 7.38
N THR A 107 -13.28 -0.55 7.79
CA THR A 107 -12.96 -0.80 9.19
C THR A 107 -12.60 0.49 9.94
N PRO A 108 -12.70 0.53 11.29
CA PRO A 108 -12.31 1.70 12.06
C PRO A 108 -10.82 2.05 11.87
N HIS A 109 -10.51 3.36 11.83
CA HIS A 109 -9.14 3.79 11.60
C HIS A 109 -8.14 3.26 12.65
N ARG A 110 -7.02 2.68 12.20
CA ARG A 110 -5.97 2.01 12.99
C ARG A 110 -6.41 0.71 13.66
N SER A 111 -7.32 0.01 13.01
CA SER A 111 -7.79 -1.30 13.42
C SER A 111 -7.27 -2.38 12.46
N PHE A 112 -8.10 -2.84 11.51
CA PHE A 112 -7.78 -4.01 10.71
C PHE A 112 -6.58 -3.80 9.79
N THR A 113 -6.54 -2.70 9.06
CA THR A 113 -5.46 -2.39 8.10
C THR A 113 -4.09 -2.22 8.76
N HIS A 114 -4.02 -1.83 10.04
CA HIS A 114 -2.75 -1.65 10.76
C HIS A 114 -2.32 -2.88 11.58
N SER A 115 -3.04 -3.99 11.43
CA SER A 115 -2.73 -5.24 12.11
C SER A 115 -1.67 -6.06 11.37
N ILE A 116 -0.90 -6.86 12.11
CA ILE A 116 0.08 -7.79 11.52
C ILE A 116 -0.64 -8.85 10.69
N GLU A 117 -1.86 -9.27 11.08
CA GLU A 117 -2.67 -10.21 10.32
C GLU A 117 -2.99 -9.66 8.93
N PHE A 118 -3.38 -8.38 8.82
CA PHE A 118 -3.59 -7.74 7.52
C PHE A 118 -2.30 -7.73 6.68
N VAL A 119 -1.16 -7.38 7.28
CA VAL A 119 0.13 -7.40 6.57
C VAL A 119 0.48 -8.81 6.07
N ILE A 120 0.24 -9.85 6.87
CA ILE A 120 0.48 -11.25 6.49
C ILE A 120 -0.46 -11.69 5.36
N PHE A 121 -1.77 -11.44 5.47
CA PHE A 121 -2.73 -11.77 4.41
C PHE A 121 -2.40 -11.05 3.10
N ASN A 122 -2.03 -9.78 3.22
CA ASN A 122 -1.63 -8.99 2.07
C ASN A 122 -0.34 -9.55 1.44
N ALA A 123 0.69 -9.85 2.24
CA ALA A 123 1.93 -10.46 1.77
C ALA A 123 1.67 -11.79 1.05
N PHE A 124 0.82 -12.63 1.63
CA PHE A 124 0.45 -13.92 1.07
C PHE A 124 -0.19 -13.79 -0.31
N LEU A 125 -1.17 -12.89 -0.47
CA LEU A 125 -1.81 -12.68 -1.78
C LEU A 125 -0.86 -12.07 -2.81
N LEU A 126 -0.03 -11.13 -2.39
CA LEU A 126 0.95 -10.47 -3.26
C LEU A 126 2.08 -11.42 -3.71
N TYR A 127 2.42 -12.44 -2.92
CA TYR A 127 3.44 -13.44 -3.26
C TYR A 127 3.14 -14.19 -4.56
N PHE A 128 1.85 -14.43 -4.85
CA PHE A 128 1.44 -15.13 -6.07
C PHE A 128 1.41 -14.23 -7.32
N LEU A 129 1.61 -12.91 -7.17
CA LEU A 129 1.62 -12.00 -8.31
C LEU A 129 3.04 -11.86 -8.89
N PRO A 130 3.22 -12.06 -10.20
CA PRO A 130 4.51 -11.96 -10.83
C PRO A 130 5.03 -10.53 -10.81
N ASN A 131 6.36 -10.38 -10.67
CA ASN A 131 7.08 -9.10 -10.78
C ASN A 131 6.62 -8.01 -9.81
N LEU A 132 5.95 -8.38 -8.72
CA LEU A 132 5.64 -7.44 -7.66
C LEU A 132 6.87 -7.25 -6.79
N PHE A 133 7.25 -6.00 -6.51
CA PHE A 133 8.30 -5.68 -5.54
C PHE A 133 7.75 -5.85 -4.12
N LEU A 134 7.38 -7.09 -3.79
CA LEU A 134 6.73 -7.50 -2.54
C LEU A 134 7.50 -6.98 -1.34
N CYS A 135 8.81 -7.23 -1.28
CA CYS A 135 9.64 -6.81 -0.15
C CYS A 135 9.60 -5.28 0.03
N ALA A 136 9.67 -4.50 -1.06
CA ALA A 136 9.60 -3.04 -0.98
C ALA A 136 8.23 -2.58 -0.44
N PHE A 137 7.14 -3.19 -0.93
CA PHE A 137 5.79 -2.91 -0.46
C PHE A 137 5.62 -3.24 1.03
N LEU A 138 6.10 -4.40 1.49
CA LEU A 138 6.02 -4.82 2.88
C LEU A 138 6.85 -3.92 3.80
N ILE A 139 8.06 -3.53 3.39
CA ILE A 139 8.86 -2.55 4.13
C ILE A 139 8.09 -1.23 4.27
N GLY A 140 7.42 -0.79 3.19
CA GLY A 140 6.50 0.35 3.22
C GLY A 140 5.42 0.21 4.29
N GLN A 141 4.69 -0.91 4.29
CA GLN A 141 3.63 -1.20 5.27
C GLN A 141 4.15 -1.23 6.71
N LEU A 142 5.26 -1.95 6.95
CA LEU A 142 5.84 -2.07 8.28
C LEU A 142 6.35 -0.72 8.79
N SER A 143 7.00 0.08 7.92
CA SER A 143 7.44 1.42 8.26
C SER A 143 6.26 2.32 8.67
N HIS A 144 5.11 2.17 7.99
CA HIS A 144 3.89 2.88 8.36
C HIS A 144 3.45 2.52 9.79
N ILE A 145 3.32 1.23 10.11
CA ILE A 145 2.91 0.77 11.45
C ILE A 145 3.88 1.28 12.50
N VAL A 146 5.19 1.14 12.27
CA VAL A 146 6.23 1.62 13.19
C VAL A 146 6.08 3.12 13.46
N LEU A 147 5.93 3.94 12.43
CA LEU A 147 5.70 5.38 12.58
C LEU A 147 4.42 5.67 13.39
N ASP A 148 3.39 4.87 13.20
CA ASP A 148 2.12 5.07 13.87
C ASP A 148 2.11 4.63 15.34
N LEU A 149 3.01 3.72 15.75
CA LEU A 149 3.26 3.42 17.15
C LEU A 149 3.74 4.63 17.95
N PHE A 150 4.48 5.55 17.32
CA PHE A 150 4.95 6.77 17.99
C PHE A 150 3.83 7.79 18.22
N ASN A 151 2.68 7.68 17.55
CA ASN A 151 1.60 8.66 17.68
C ASN A 151 0.79 8.49 18.96
N LYS A 152 0.05 9.53 19.35
CA LYS A 152 -0.84 9.51 20.54
C LYS A 152 -1.96 8.46 20.47
N LYS A 153 -2.60 8.33 19.29
CA LYS A 153 -3.70 7.38 19.08
C LYS A 153 -3.15 5.96 18.88
N HIS A 154 -3.63 5.02 19.69
CA HIS A 154 -3.25 3.61 19.63
C HIS A 154 -3.46 2.98 18.25
N VAL A 155 -2.56 2.07 17.91
CA VAL A 155 -2.62 1.17 16.76
C VAL A 155 -2.98 -0.23 17.25
N THR A 156 -3.88 -0.91 16.54
CA THR A 156 -4.21 -2.32 16.80
C THR A 156 -3.18 -3.20 16.08
N LEU A 157 -2.15 -3.67 16.79
CA LEU A 157 -1.10 -4.51 16.22
C LEU A 157 -1.57 -5.92 15.92
N SER A 158 -2.47 -6.46 16.73
CA SER A 158 -3.12 -7.74 16.46
C SER A 158 -4.59 -7.68 16.84
N ILE A 159 -5.43 -8.12 15.92
CA ILE A 159 -6.88 -8.20 16.14
C ILE A 159 -7.20 -9.47 16.92
N LEU A 160 -6.55 -10.59 16.58
CA LEU A 160 -6.77 -11.88 17.22
C LEU A 160 -6.43 -11.82 18.71
N PHE A 161 -5.30 -11.21 19.04
CA PHE A 161 -4.83 -11.05 20.42
C PHE A 161 -5.25 -9.73 21.07
N ARG A 162 -6.01 -8.88 20.35
CA ARG A 162 -6.51 -7.57 20.81
C ARG A 162 -5.40 -6.65 21.33
N ILE A 163 -4.20 -6.74 20.74
CA ILE A 163 -3.02 -5.97 21.16
C ILE A 163 -3.13 -4.55 20.60
N LYS A 164 -3.14 -3.55 21.48
CA LYS A 164 -3.17 -2.12 21.13
C LYS A 164 -2.00 -1.39 21.76
N VAL A 165 -1.25 -0.63 20.97
CA VAL A 165 -0.01 0.04 21.42
C VAL A 165 0.02 1.50 20.96
N SER A 166 0.55 2.37 21.82
CA SER A 166 0.87 3.78 21.56
C SER A 166 2.05 4.17 22.45
N LEU A 167 3.04 4.85 21.90
CA LEU A 167 4.15 5.43 22.66
C LEU A 167 3.89 6.89 23.04
N ASN A 168 2.88 7.54 22.45
CA ASN A 168 2.50 8.93 22.74
C ASN A 168 3.66 9.96 22.63
N LEU A 169 4.57 9.74 21.68
CA LEU A 169 5.77 10.57 21.46
C LEU A 169 5.61 11.60 20.33
N ALA A 170 4.63 11.40 19.44
CA ALA A 170 4.42 12.20 18.25
C ALA A 170 2.92 12.49 18.00
N SER A 171 2.67 13.46 17.13
CA SER A 171 1.33 13.77 16.61
C SER A 171 1.41 14.04 15.11
N SER A 172 0.29 13.82 14.41
CA SER A 172 0.16 14.23 13.00
C SER A 172 0.45 15.72 12.85
N ASP A 173 1.19 16.08 11.80
CA ASP A 173 1.59 17.46 11.48
C ASP A 173 2.34 18.18 12.61
N GLY A 174 2.85 17.43 13.59
CA GLY A 174 3.71 17.91 14.66
C GLY A 174 5.16 18.07 14.20
N ILE A 175 6.02 18.52 15.12
CA ILE A 175 7.45 18.75 14.84
C ILE A 175 8.13 17.44 14.39
N VAL A 176 7.88 16.34 15.11
CA VAL A 176 8.46 15.02 14.80
C VAL A 176 8.05 14.55 13.40
N ASP A 177 6.77 14.70 13.04
CA ASP A 177 6.25 14.33 11.71
C ASP A 177 6.96 15.13 10.60
N ARG A 178 7.07 16.45 10.77
CA ARG A 178 7.77 17.32 9.80
C ARG A 178 9.25 16.97 9.67
N MET A 179 9.93 16.72 10.79
CA MET A 179 11.36 16.34 10.79
C MET A 179 11.57 15.01 10.07
N LEU A 180 10.77 13.99 10.36
CA LEU A 180 10.85 12.69 9.68
C LEU A 180 10.55 12.81 8.19
N SER A 181 9.54 13.59 7.82
CA SER A 181 9.24 13.87 6.41
C SER A 181 10.43 14.50 5.68
N PHE A 182 11.09 15.48 6.31
CA PHE A 182 12.25 16.18 5.75
C PHE A 182 13.48 15.28 5.64
N LEU A 183 13.86 14.61 6.74
CA LEU A 183 15.02 13.71 6.76
C LEU A 183 14.80 12.50 5.85
N GLY A 184 13.58 11.96 5.80
CA GLY A 184 13.21 10.90 4.87
C GLY A 184 13.39 11.33 3.41
N MET A 185 13.01 12.57 3.06
CA MET A 185 13.21 13.12 1.72
C MET A 185 14.69 13.26 1.37
N ILE A 186 15.51 13.78 2.29
CA ILE A 186 16.96 13.86 2.11
C ILE A 186 17.55 12.47 1.89
N GLY A 187 17.18 11.50 2.72
CA GLY A 187 17.63 10.11 2.59
C GLY A 187 17.23 9.51 1.24
N LEU A 188 16.02 9.76 0.77
CA LEU A 188 15.55 9.30 -0.53
C LEU A 188 16.41 9.84 -1.67
N VAL A 189 16.70 11.15 -1.64
CA VAL A 189 17.56 11.81 -2.64
C VAL A 189 18.98 11.24 -2.59
N ILE A 190 19.57 11.08 -1.41
CA ILE A 190 20.92 10.51 -1.26
C ILE A 190 20.98 9.08 -1.82
N LEU A 191 20.01 8.24 -1.49
CA LEU A 191 19.96 6.85 -1.97
C LEU A 191 19.76 6.79 -3.49
N PHE A 192 18.92 7.66 -4.04
CA PHE A 192 18.73 7.77 -5.48
C PHE A 192 20.02 8.23 -6.18
N VAL A 193 20.65 9.30 -5.70
CA VAL A 193 21.90 9.82 -6.24
C VAL A 193 23.00 8.76 -6.16
N LYS A 194 23.11 8.02 -5.06
CA LYS A 194 24.06 6.90 -4.95
C LYS A 194 23.89 5.87 -6.06
N THR A 195 22.65 5.59 -6.48
CA THR A 195 22.38 4.68 -7.60
C THR A 195 22.91 5.23 -8.94
N LEU A 196 22.91 6.56 -9.13
CA LEU A 196 23.42 7.18 -10.37
C LEU A 196 24.94 7.06 -10.52
N PHE A 197 25.66 6.85 -9.43
CA PHE A 197 27.12 6.84 -9.37
C PHE A 197 27.71 5.45 -9.02
N SER A 198 26.89 4.41 -8.98
CA SER A 198 27.29 3.01 -8.74
C SER A 198 27.17 2.17 -10.00
#